data_AF-A0A4Y2A7C1-F1
#
_entry.id   AF-A0A4Y2A7C1-F1
#
_cell.length_a   1.000
_cell.length_b   1.000
_cell.length_c   1.000
_cell.angle_alpha   90.00
_cell.angle_beta   90.00
_cell.angle_gamma   90.00
#
_symmetry.space_group_name_H-M   'P 1'
#
loop_
_entity.id
_entity.type
_entity.pdbx_description
1 polymer ?
#
loop_
_entity_poly.entity_id
_entity_poly.type
_entity_poly.pdbx_seq_one_letter_code
_entity_poly.pdbx_strand_id
1 'polypeptide(L)'
;MYSIEQRVFLVLEYHKLERSPRQRGAVFKNDLMFQKDPMQKPFARLFTKFERTGSVDDNRVGNVGPKQTVVTSENVAKVSGIVQQNQGILSEELHQRLV
;
A
#
# COMPACT_ATOMS: atom_id res chain seq x y z
N MET A 1 -12.17 8.10 -3.24
CA MET A 1 -10.72 7.89 -3.41
C MET A 1 -10.50 7.36 -4.82
N TYR A 2 -9.48 7.81 -5.57
CA TYR A 2 -9.28 7.35 -6.96
C TYR A 2 -8.75 5.92 -7.01
N SER A 3 -9.18 5.12 -7.99
CA SER A 3 -8.66 3.77 -8.22
C SER A 3 -7.17 3.79 -8.59
N ILE A 4 -6.51 2.64 -8.53
CA ILE A 4 -5.11 2.54 -8.97
C ILE A 4 -4.98 2.88 -10.45
N GLU A 5 -5.91 2.41 -11.29
CA GLU A 5 -5.96 2.69 -12.73
C GLU A 5 -6.08 4.19 -13.00
N GLN A 6 -6.98 4.88 -12.30
CA GLN A 6 -7.14 6.32 -12.42
C GLN A 6 -5.85 7.07 -12.05
N ARG A 7 -5.14 6.62 -11.00
CA ARG A 7 -3.89 7.24 -10.56
C ARG A 7 -2.73 6.99 -11.52
N VAL A 8 -2.62 5.78 -12.06
CA VAL A 8 -1.65 5.45 -13.12
C VAL A 8 -1.91 6.32 -14.35
N PHE A 9 -3.16 6.38 -14.79
CA PHE A 9 -3.57 7.18 -15.93
C PHE A 9 -3.20 8.65 -15.75
N LEU A 10 -3.52 9.23 -14.59
CA LEU A 10 -3.20 10.63 -14.25
C LEU A 10 -1.70 10.93 -14.32
N VAL A 11 -0.86 10.03 -13.80
CA VAL A 11 0.60 10.21 -13.81
C VAL A 11 1.16 10.09 -15.23
N LEU A 12 0.67 9.15 -16.03
CA LEU A 12 1.07 9.02 -17.43
C LEU A 12 0.72 10.27 -18.23
N GLU A 13 -0.51 10.77 -18.10
CA GLU A 13 -0.92 12.01 -18.77
C GLU A 13 -0.16 13.23 -18.25
N TYR A 14 0.11 13.30 -16.95
CA TYR A 14 0.92 14.37 -16.36
C TYR A 14 2.32 14.45 -16.99
N HIS A 15 2.95 13.31 -17.27
CA HIS A 15 4.28 13.27 -17.88
C HIS A 15 4.28 13.52 -19.39
N LYS A 16 3.22 13.13 -20.12
CA LYS A 16 3.08 13.42 -21.56
C LYS A 16 2.83 14.89 -21.85
N LEU A 17 2.14 15.59 -20.94
CA LEU A 17 1.85 17.02 -21.04
C LEU A 17 3.11 17.82 -20.66
N GLU A 18 4.07 17.90 -21.59
CA GLU A 18 5.33 18.64 -21.45
C GLU A 18 5.13 20.01 -20.78
N ARG A 19 5.60 20.14 -19.53
CA ARG A 19 5.91 21.34 -18.68
C ARG A 19 5.04 22.61 -18.74
N SER A 20 3.95 22.68 -19.51
CA SER A 20 3.12 23.88 -19.66
C SER A 20 1.96 23.82 -18.66
N PRO A 21 1.93 24.68 -17.62
CA PRO A 21 0.89 24.66 -16.59
C PRO A 21 -0.52 24.88 -17.17
N ARG A 22 -0.63 25.63 -18.28
CA ARG A 22 -1.92 25.95 -18.93
C ARG A 22 -2.48 24.75 -19.70
N GLN A 23 -1.65 24.02 -20.44
CA GLN A 23 -2.10 22.80 -21.15
C GLN A 23 -2.49 21.71 -20.16
N ARG A 24 -1.74 21.56 -19.06
CA ARG A 24 -2.09 20.62 -17.97
C ARG A 24 -3.50 20.91 -17.44
N GLY A 25 -3.76 22.13 -16.99
CA GLY A 25 -5.07 22.49 -16.45
C GLY A 25 -6.24 22.27 -17.42
N ALA A 26 -6.05 22.55 -18.71
CA ALA A 26 -7.09 22.42 -19.73
C ALA A 26 -7.45 20.97 -20.05
N VAL A 27 -6.47 20.08 -20.29
CA VAL A 27 -6.69 18.66 -20.64
C VAL A 27 -7.37 17.93 -19.48
N PHE A 28 -6.85 18.12 -18.28
CA PHE A 28 -7.42 17.47 -17.09
C PHE A 28 -8.84 17.97 -16.75
N LYS A 29 -9.19 19.21 -17.13
CA LYS A 29 -10.51 19.79 -16.92
C LYS A 29 -11.52 19.40 -18.01
N ASN A 30 -11.10 19.37 -19.27
CA ASN A 30 -11.99 19.21 -20.42
C ASN A 30 -12.12 17.74 -20.88
N ASP A 31 -11.02 16.99 -20.95
CA ASP A 31 -11.00 15.66 -21.58
C ASP A 31 -11.17 14.53 -20.56
N LEU A 32 -10.73 14.77 -19.32
CA LEU A 32 -10.67 13.75 -18.27
C LEU A 32 -11.90 13.71 -17.35
N MET A 33 -12.87 14.60 -17.56
CA MET A 33 -14.12 14.70 -16.78
C MET A 33 -13.96 14.53 -15.26
N PHE A 34 -12.85 14.99 -14.68
CA PHE A 34 -12.82 15.24 -13.25
C PHE A 34 -13.63 16.52 -13.04
N GLN A 35 -14.84 16.41 -12.47
CA GLN A 35 -15.65 17.56 -12.02
C GLN A 35 -14.92 18.48 -11.02
N LYS A 36 -13.65 18.20 -10.71
CA LYS A 36 -12.80 18.84 -9.71
C LYS A 36 -11.47 19.21 -10.32
N ASP A 37 -11.04 20.44 -10.00
CA ASP A 37 -9.77 21.00 -10.43
C ASP A 37 -8.59 20.01 -10.23
N PRO A 38 -7.86 19.66 -11.29
CA PRO A 38 -6.72 18.74 -11.27
C PRO A 38 -5.52 19.24 -10.47
N MET A 39 -5.50 20.53 -10.08
CA MET A 39 -4.50 21.08 -9.17
C MET A 39 -4.93 21.00 -7.70
N GLN A 40 -6.06 20.34 -7.39
CA GLN A 40 -6.46 20.13 -6.01
C GLN A 40 -5.36 19.40 -5.22
N LYS A 41 -5.29 19.75 -3.94
CA LYS A 41 -4.34 19.21 -2.95
C LYS A 41 -4.09 17.69 -3.03
N PRO A 42 -5.05 16.82 -3.37
CA PRO A 42 -4.80 15.38 -3.55
C PRO A 42 -3.94 15.04 -4.78
N PHE A 43 -4.15 15.69 -5.92
CA PHE A 43 -3.42 15.42 -7.16
C PHE A 43 -1.99 15.95 -7.09
N ALA A 44 -1.79 17.16 -6.59
CA ALA A 44 -0.46 17.70 -6.33
C ALA A 44 0.37 16.75 -5.44
N ARG A 45 -0.25 16.16 -4.42
CA ARG A 45 0.40 15.16 -3.57
C ARG A 45 0.72 13.86 -4.30
N LEU A 46 -0.16 13.39 -5.19
CA LEU A 46 0.09 12.21 -6.02
C LEU A 46 1.32 12.42 -6.92
N PHE A 47 1.38 13.54 -7.64
CA PHE A 47 2.51 13.85 -8.51
C PHE A 47 3.82 14.01 -7.74
N THR A 48 3.82 14.77 -6.66
CA THR A 48 5.02 14.93 -5.81
C THR A 48 5.47 13.60 -5.20
N LYS A 49 4.54 12.73 -4.80
CA LYS A 49 4.89 11.39 -4.30
C LYS A 49 5.53 10.54 -5.41
N PHE A 50 4.93 10.54 -6.60
CA PHE A 50 5.45 9.81 -7.74
C PHE A 50 6.85 10.30 -8.13
N GLU A 51 7.06 11.62 -8.22
CA GLU A 51 8.39 12.22 -8.50
C GLU A 51 9.44 11.81 -7.45
N ARG A 52 9.03 11.62 -6.19
CA ARG A 52 9.94 11.24 -5.09
C ARG A 52 10.19 9.74 -4.95
N THR A 53 9.24 8.89 -5.33
CA THR A 53 9.25 7.46 -4.98
C THR A 53 8.98 6.51 -6.14
N GLY A 54 8.53 7.01 -7.29
CA GLY A 54 8.03 6.21 -8.40
C GLY A 54 6.71 5.50 -8.12
N SER A 55 6.09 5.71 -6.95
CA SER A 55 4.86 5.03 -6.54
C SER A 55 3.63 5.91 -6.73
N VAL A 56 2.59 5.32 -7.34
CA VAL A 56 1.25 5.91 -7.46
C VAL A 56 0.28 5.36 -6.40
N ASP A 57 0.77 4.49 -5.51
CA ASP A 57 -0.04 3.88 -4.47
C ASP A 57 -0.52 4.93 -3.44
N ASP A 58 -1.59 4.63 -2.73
CA ASP A 58 -2.15 5.46 -1.69
C ASP A 58 -2.03 4.61 -0.44
N ASN A 59 -0.85 4.70 0.16
CA ASN A 59 -0.44 3.97 1.37
C ASN A 59 -1.39 4.21 2.57
N ARG A 60 -2.49 4.94 2.38
CA ARG A 60 -3.63 5.01 3.29
C ARG A 60 -4.50 3.75 3.29
N VAL A 61 -4.39 2.84 2.30
CA VAL A 61 -5.28 1.66 2.17
C VAL A 61 -4.58 0.31 2.41
N GLY A 62 -3.35 0.31 2.92
CA GLY A 62 -2.65 -0.93 3.25
C GLY A 62 -1.96 -0.84 4.61
N ASN A 63 -2.40 -1.70 5.54
CA ASN A 63 -1.76 -2.05 6.81
C ASN A 63 -1.98 -1.13 8.01
N VAL A 64 -3.16 -1.18 8.65
CA VAL A 64 -3.27 -0.98 10.11
C VAL A 64 -4.41 -1.84 10.71
N GLY A 65 -4.36 -3.15 10.48
CA GLY A 65 -4.73 -4.06 11.55
C GLY A 65 -3.58 -4.12 12.55
N PRO A 66 -3.81 -4.27 13.87
CA PRO A 66 -2.72 -4.45 14.83
C PRO A 66 -1.79 -5.57 14.36
N LYS A 67 -0.46 -5.39 14.50
CA LYS A 67 0.50 -6.51 14.33
C LYS A 67 0.09 -7.62 15.31
N GLN A 68 -0.58 -8.65 14.82
CA GLN A 68 -0.73 -9.89 15.58
C GLN A 68 0.64 -10.54 15.65
N THR A 69 1.32 -10.31 16.76
CA THR A 69 2.58 -10.97 17.05
C THR A 69 2.21 -12.36 17.56
N VAL A 70 2.41 -13.38 16.73
CA VAL A 70 2.14 -14.80 17.06
C VAL A 70 2.99 -15.28 18.26
N VAL A 71 4.04 -14.55 18.59
CA VAL A 71 4.92 -14.82 19.74
C VAL A 71 4.37 -14.14 20.99
N THR A 72 3.35 -14.74 21.59
CA THR A 72 2.92 -14.42 22.97
C THR A 72 3.67 -15.30 23.96
N SER A 73 3.81 -14.85 25.22
CA SER A 73 4.39 -15.67 26.29
C SER A 73 3.67 -17.00 26.48
N GLU A 74 2.36 -17.03 26.24
CA GLU A 74 1.54 -18.24 26.24
C GLU A 74 1.96 -19.20 25.11
N ASN A 75 2.16 -18.71 23.89
CA ASN A 75 2.59 -19.54 22.77
C ASN A 75 4.02 -20.05 22.96
N VAL A 76 4.91 -19.24 23.56
CA VAL A 76 6.26 -19.67 23.94
C VAL A 76 6.22 -20.77 25.01
N ALA A 77 5.35 -20.64 26.01
CA ALA A 77 5.18 -21.65 27.05
C ALA A 77 4.62 -22.97 26.47
N LYS A 78 3.64 -22.90 25.57
CA LYS A 78 3.08 -24.07 24.86
C LYS A 78 4.14 -24.76 24.01
N VAL A 79 4.91 -24.02 23.21
CA VAL A 79 6.03 -24.57 22.41
C VAL A 79 7.07 -25.23 23.33
N SER A 80 7.47 -24.56 24.41
CA SER A 80 8.45 -25.09 25.36
C SER A 80 7.97 -26.39 26.01
N GLY A 81 6.69 -26.49 26.37
CA GLY A 81 6.10 -27.73 26.90
C GLY A 81 6.13 -28.87 25.91
N ILE A 82 5.81 -28.62 24.63
CA ILE A 82 5.81 -29.64 23.58
C ILE A 82 7.23 -30.14 23.29
N VAL A 83 8.21 -29.24 23.26
CA VAL A 83 9.64 -29.55 23.05
C VAL A 83 10.22 -30.34 24.23
N GLN A 84 9.85 -29.99 25.47
CA GLN A 84 10.26 -30.74 26.65
C GLN A 84 9.62 -32.14 26.74
N GLN A 85 8.34 -32.25 26.35
CA GLN A 85 7.64 -33.55 26.34
C GLN A 85 8.12 -34.47 25.21
N ASN A 86 8.68 -33.93 24.13
CA ASN A 86 9.11 -34.72 22.98
C ASN A 86 10.49 -34.24 22.53
N GLN A 87 11.55 -34.83 23.11
CA GLN A 87 12.92 -34.62 22.63
C GLN A 87 13.06 -35.18 21.21
N GLY A 88 12.83 -34.34 20.20
CA GLY A 88 13.10 -34.67 18.79
C GLY A 88 12.02 -34.33 17.75
N ILE A 89 10.96 -33.58 18.08
CA ILE A 89 9.94 -33.20 17.08
C ILE A 89 10.50 -32.20 16.06
N LEU A 90 10.25 -32.46 14.76
CA LEU A 90 10.60 -31.58 13.64
C LEU A 90 9.70 -30.32 13.60
N SER A 91 10.26 -29.19 13.14
CA SER A 91 9.61 -27.87 13.15
C SER A 91 8.22 -27.83 12.48
N GLU A 92 8.00 -28.64 11.46
CA GLU A 92 6.72 -28.76 10.72
C GLU A 92 5.58 -29.26 11.63
N GLU A 93 5.90 -30.18 12.54
CA GLU A 93 4.89 -30.80 13.40
C GLU A 93 4.59 -29.97 14.66
N LEU A 94 5.51 -29.07 15.05
CA LEU A 94 5.22 -28.02 16.03
C LEU A 94 4.22 -27.00 15.48
N HIS A 95 4.27 -26.69 14.18
CA HIS A 95 3.36 -25.72 13.57
C HIS A 95 1.91 -26.22 13.59
N GLN A 96 1.66 -27.49 13.27
CA GLN A 96 0.32 -28.08 13.28
C GLN A 96 -0.31 -28.23 14.68
N ARG A 97 0.49 -28.19 15.75
CA ARG A 97 -0.01 -28.30 17.13
C ARG A 97 -0.34 -26.95 17.78
N LEU A 98 0.04 -25.86 17.13
CA LEU A 98 -0.12 -24.49 17.65
C LEU A 98 -1.20 -23.69 16.89
N VAL A 99 -1.78 -24.27 15.84
CA VAL A 99 -2.91 -23.73 15.05
C VAL A 99 -4.13 -24.60 15.30
#